data_AF-A0A9P0FAC3-F1
#
_entry.id   AF-A0A9P0FAC3-F1
#
_cell.length_a   1.000
_cell.length_b   1.000
_cell.length_c   1.000
_cell.angle_alpha   90.00
_cell.angle_beta   90.00
_cell.angle_gamma   90.00
#
_symmetry.space_group_name_H-M   'P 1'
#
loop_
_entity.id
_entity.type
_entity.pdbx_description
1 polymer ?
#
loop_
_entity_poly.entity_id
_entity_poly.type
_entity_poly.pdbx_seq_one_letter_code
_entity_poly.pdbx_strand_id
1 'polypeptide(L)'
;MSSNEQEKLEELFARAIYSSSCHFSLVENPDVEIFFKQLRPSFRLPGRKKLSTTYKYITDEKHEDEIDVFNQKTNEYENYEYQKESEQEMINENPENTYPKPILSLFTYVQFDNKECLGATGDNGTCVTAAECSQKGGTANGPCANGYGTCCVFMASCGTTIRANGTYFVHNGYPNQYDGTGSCQVTLLKSEPDVCQYRLDFEQFSIMGPEMENHMCNNDQFIISGGNPVPPICGNNVGNHSEEGCLQYFTGVAGEIKSFNYELNMGLQLSNQDYSICIRTERNFCGIQYTQCSDTVHNRTQSFTLSGDTNNQVPAMVGSTGSANFCQADYLIIPMASNVGRPVTGPSANVDRICGGILSADVTLTPTTIRSNVKPFRLWFHTDSAEAPTDRSNRGFCLNYVQQPCTTNLSKR
;
A
#
# COMPACT_ATOMS: atom_id res chain seq x y z
N MET A 1 -15.40 -21.81 54.25
CA MET A 1 -15.85 -20.56 53.59
C MET A 1 -17.38 -20.55 53.62
N SER A 2 -18.01 -19.41 53.92
CA SER A 2 -19.48 -19.34 53.97
C SER A 2 -20.07 -19.35 52.55
N SER A 3 -21.34 -19.78 52.40
CA SER A 3 -22.00 -19.80 51.08
C SER A 3 -22.08 -18.41 50.44
N ASN A 4 -22.37 -17.39 51.26
CA ASN A 4 -22.45 -15.99 50.82
C ASN A 4 -21.07 -15.45 50.36
N GLU A 5 -20.00 -15.87 51.02
CA GLU A 5 -18.64 -15.49 50.63
C GLU A 5 -18.18 -16.19 49.35
N GLN A 6 -18.58 -17.45 49.11
CA GLN A 6 -18.33 -18.17 47.86
C GLN A 6 -18.97 -17.44 46.68
N GLU A 7 -20.24 -17.06 46.80
CA GLU A 7 -21.01 -16.40 45.76
C GLU A 7 -20.43 -15.02 45.39
N LYS A 8 -20.07 -14.21 46.39
CA LYS A 8 -19.44 -12.90 46.16
C LYS A 8 -18.08 -13.00 45.48
N LEU A 9 -17.28 -14.03 45.80
CA LEU A 9 -15.99 -14.26 45.16
C LEU A 9 -16.14 -14.78 43.73
N GLU A 10 -17.13 -15.63 43.47
CA GLU A 10 -17.46 -16.08 42.11
C GLU A 10 -17.90 -14.90 41.23
N GLU A 11 -18.69 -13.98 41.76
CA GLU A 11 -19.11 -12.77 41.04
C GLU A 11 -17.93 -11.85 40.71
N LEU A 12 -17.06 -11.59 41.69
CA LEU A 12 -15.83 -10.81 41.48
C LEU A 12 -14.90 -11.48 40.45
N PHE A 13 -14.79 -12.80 40.50
CA PHE A 13 -13.99 -13.57 39.56
C PHE A 13 -14.57 -13.54 38.14
N ALA A 14 -15.90 -13.64 37.99
CA ALA A 14 -16.57 -13.50 36.70
C ALA A 14 -16.35 -12.09 36.10
N ARG A 15 -16.47 -11.03 36.91
CA ARG A 15 -16.17 -9.65 36.48
C ARG A 15 -14.70 -9.50 36.05
N ALA A 16 -13.77 -10.09 36.80
CA ALA A 16 -12.35 -10.05 36.48
C ALA A 16 -12.06 -10.73 35.13
N ILE A 17 -12.50 -11.98 34.93
CA ILE A 17 -12.33 -12.73 33.67
C ILE A 17 -12.90 -11.97 32.49
N TYR A 18 -14.09 -11.38 32.66
CA TYR A 18 -14.73 -10.59 31.61
C TYR A 18 -13.95 -9.30 31.29
N SER A 19 -13.60 -8.51 32.31
CA SER A 19 -12.84 -7.26 32.14
C SER A 19 -11.46 -7.49 31.52
N SER A 20 -10.86 -8.66 31.74
CA SER A 20 -9.59 -9.06 31.14
C SER A 20 -9.75 -9.75 29.77
N SER A 21 -10.98 -9.85 29.24
CA SER A 21 -11.30 -10.54 27.98
C SER A 21 -10.74 -11.97 27.90
N CYS A 22 -10.64 -12.65 29.04
CA CYS A 22 -10.23 -14.05 29.11
C CYS A 22 -11.43 -14.96 28.81
N HIS A 23 -11.21 -16.03 28.04
CA HIS A 23 -12.29 -16.98 27.72
C HIS A 23 -12.70 -17.79 28.95
N PHE A 24 -14.00 -18.10 29.10
CA PHE A 24 -14.52 -18.85 30.26
C PHE A 24 -13.99 -20.28 30.36
N SER A 25 -13.31 -20.81 29.34
CA SER A 25 -12.59 -22.10 29.43
C SER A 25 -11.35 -22.03 30.34
N LEU A 26 -10.95 -20.85 30.81
CA LEU A 26 -9.85 -20.68 31.77
C LEU A 26 -10.02 -21.56 33.02
N VAL A 27 -11.26 -21.76 33.48
CA VAL A 27 -11.55 -22.59 34.67
C VAL A 27 -11.50 -24.09 34.39
N GLU A 28 -11.40 -24.49 33.13
CA GLU A 28 -11.24 -25.89 32.71
C GLU A 28 -9.76 -26.25 32.57
N ASN A 29 -8.85 -25.28 32.75
CA ASN A 29 -7.41 -25.52 32.75
C ASN A 29 -6.97 -26.15 34.09
N PRO A 30 -6.34 -27.34 34.07
CA PRO A 30 -5.92 -28.04 35.28
C PRO A 30 -4.90 -27.25 36.12
N ASP A 31 -4.05 -26.44 35.50
CA ASP A 31 -3.08 -25.61 36.22
C ASP A 31 -3.76 -24.45 36.95
N VAL A 32 -4.84 -23.90 36.38
CA VAL A 32 -5.66 -22.88 37.05
C VAL A 32 -6.39 -23.48 38.24
N GLU A 33 -6.91 -24.70 38.08
CA GLU A 33 -7.53 -25.42 39.20
C GLU A 33 -6.52 -25.67 40.34
N ILE A 34 -5.30 -26.11 40.01
CA ILE A 34 -4.22 -26.31 40.99
C ILE A 34 -3.81 -24.98 41.63
N PHE A 35 -3.69 -23.91 40.85
CA PHE A 35 -3.35 -22.58 41.33
C PHE A 35 -4.35 -22.08 42.36
N PHE A 36 -5.66 -22.15 42.08
CA PHE A 36 -6.69 -21.72 43.02
C PHE A 36 -6.78 -22.64 44.25
N LYS A 37 -6.52 -23.95 44.09
CA LYS A 37 -6.41 -24.88 45.22
C LYS A 37 -5.24 -24.53 46.15
N GLN A 38 -4.12 -24.03 45.63
CA GLN A 38 -2.99 -23.58 46.46
C GLN A 38 -3.20 -22.19 47.04
N LEU A 39 -3.73 -21.26 46.26
CA LEU A 39 -3.94 -19.86 46.67
C LEU A 39 -5.01 -19.76 47.77
N ARG A 40 -6.12 -20.48 47.60
CA ARG A 40 -7.22 -20.51 48.56
C ARG A 40 -7.96 -21.85 48.50
N PRO A 41 -7.50 -22.88 49.24
CA PRO A 41 -8.05 -24.24 49.17
C PRO A 41 -9.55 -24.36 49.44
N SER A 42 -10.12 -23.39 50.15
CA SER A 42 -11.55 -23.35 50.50
C SER A 42 -12.45 -22.74 49.42
N PHE A 43 -11.89 -22.09 48.40
CA PHE A 43 -12.64 -21.49 47.30
C PHE A 43 -12.85 -22.54 46.20
N ARG A 44 -14.10 -22.76 45.79
CA ARG A 44 -14.42 -23.68 44.70
C ARG A 44 -14.46 -22.92 43.39
N LEU A 45 -13.68 -23.34 42.40
CA LEU A 45 -13.68 -22.69 41.10
C LEU A 45 -15.06 -22.89 40.42
N PRO A 46 -15.72 -21.82 39.97
CA PRO A 46 -17.00 -21.95 39.27
C PRO A 46 -16.78 -22.57 37.88
N GLY A 47 -17.67 -23.46 37.45
CA GLY A 47 -17.60 -24.02 36.10
C GLY A 47 -17.97 -23.01 35.01
N ARG A 48 -17.54 -23.25 33.77
CA ARG A 48 -17.75 -22.35 32.61
C ARG A 48 -19.22 -21.91 32.46
N LYS A 49 -20.17 -22.84 32.63
CA LYS A 49 -21.61 -22.55 32.49
C LYS A 49 -22.10 -21.59 33.57
N LYS A 50 -21.61 -21.75 34.80
CA LYS A 50 -21.96 -20.87 35.92
C LYS A 50 -21.41 -19.46 35.69
N LEU A 51 -20.15 -19.35 35.24
CA LEU A 51 -19.54 -18.07 34.86
C LEU A 51 -20.31 -17.37 33.74
N SER A 52 -20.71 -18.11 32.70
CA SER A 52 -21.50 -17.57 31.60
C SER A 52 -22.86 -17.06 32.05
N THR A 53 -23.55 -17.78 32.95
CA THR A 53 -24.85 -17.37 33.49
C THR A 53 -24.72 -16.17 34.43
N THR A 54 -23.70 -16.18 35.30
CA THR A 54 -23.41 -15.06 36.22
C THR A 54 -23.04 -13.80 35.43
N TYR A 55 -22.24 -13.94 34.36
CA TYR A 55 -21.96 -12.84 33.43
C TYR A 55 -23.24 -12.30 32.79
N LYS A 56 -24.09 -13.18 32.26
CA LYS A 56 -25.38 -12.78 31.66
C LYS A 56 -26.24 -12.00 32.65
N TYR A 57 -26.31 -12.44 33.90
CA TYR A 57 -27.02 -11.72 34.96
C TYR A 57 -26.40 -10.34 35.26
N ILE A 58 -25.07 -10.25 35.32
CA ILE A 58 -24.34 -8.98 35.54
C ILE A 58 -24.54 -8.00 34.37
N THR A 59 -24.67 -8.48 33.14
CA THR A 59 -24.95 -7.64 31.96
C THR A 59 -26.41 -7.24 31.85
N ASP A 60 -27.33 -8.13 32.21
CA ASP A 60 -28.78 -7.87 32.18
C ASP A 60 -29.17 -6.85 33.26
N GLU A 61 -28.48 -6.80 34.41
CA GLU A 61 -28.63 -5.72 35.41
C GLU A 61 -28.15 -4.34 34.92
N LYS A 62 -27.45 -4.26 33.78
CA LYS A 62 -26.86 -3.01 33.26
C LYS A 62 -27.53 -2.42 32.02
N HIS A 63 -28.56 -3.05 31.45
CA HIS A 63 -29.28 -2.48 30.31
C HIS A 63 -30.77 -2.83 30.35
N GLU A 64 -31.56 -1.91 30.90
CA GLU A 64 -33.00 -1.80 30.62
C GLU A 64 -33.27 -1.02 29.32
N ASP A 65 -32.24 -0.72 28.52
CA ASP A 65 -32.38 -0.05 27.22
C ASP A 65 -31.61 -0.80 26.12
N GLU A 66 -32.37 -1.18 25.08
CA GLU A 66 -32.01 -1.66 23.73
C GLU A 66 -31.79 -3.18 23.52
N ILE A 67 -32.94 -3.85 23.34
CA ILE A 67 -33.11 -5.15 22.69
C ILE A 67 -33.10 -4.97 21.15
N ASP A 68 -32.63 -6.01 20.45
CA ASP A 68 -32.74 -6.32 19.01
C ASP A 68 -31.60 -5.90 18.06
N VAL A 69 -30.49 -6.67 18.05
CA VAL A 69 -29.75 -7.01 16.80
C VAL A 69 -29.06 -8.41 16.81
N PHE A 70 -28.81 -9.08 17.95
CA PHE A 70 -27.86 -10.22 17.96
C PHE A 70 -28.43 -11.63 17.70
N ASN A 71 -29.74 -11.83 17.59
CA ASN A 71 -30.36 -13.17 17.49
C ASN A 71 -30.39 -13.78 16.07
N GLN A 72 -29.57 -13.28 15.12
CA GLN A 72 -29.51 -13.86 13.77
C GLN A 72 -28.16 -14.48 13.37
N LYS A 73 -27.10 -14.40 14.18
CA LYS A 73 -25.77 -14.93 13.81
C LYS A 73 -25.37 -16.28 14.44
N THR A 74 -26.23 -16.92 15.23
CA THR A 74 -25.90 -18.18 15.92
C THR A 74 -26.17 -19.45 15.11
N ASN A 75 -26.76 -19.38 13.91
CA ASN A 75 -27.11 -20.59 13.13
C ASN A 75 -26.12 -20.94 12.01
N GLU A 76 -24.98 -20.25 11.88
CA GLU A 76 -24.00 -20.51 10.80
C GLU A 76 -22.71 -21.20 11.28
N TYR A 77 -22.48 -21.29 12.60
CA TYR A 77 -21.28 -21.90 13.18
C TYR A 77 -21.39 -23.41 13.46
N GLU A 78 -22.58 -24.01 13.47
CA GLU A 78 -22.74 -25.43 13.76
C GLU A 78 -22.53 -26.37 12.55
N ASN A 79 -22.34 -25.84 11.33
CA ASN A 79 -22.20 -26.66 10.12
C ASN A 79 -20.76 -26.83 9.60
N TYR A 80 -19.76 -26.16 10.19
CA TYR A 80 -18.36 -26.21 9.73
C TYR A 80 -17.49 -27.25 10.43
N GLU A 81 -17.96 -27.88 11.50
CA GLU A 81 -17.17 -28.83 12.30
C GLU A 81 -17.35 -30.30 11.88
N TYR A 82 -18.25 -30.60 10.92
CA TYR A 82 -18.54 -31.98 10.48
C TYR A 82 -17.85 -32.39 9.15
N GLN A 83 -16.98 -31.55 8.57
CA GLN A 83 -16.34 -31.83 7.27
C GLN A 83 -14.81 -31.92 7.28
N LYS A 84 -14.14 -31.77 8.43
CA LYS A 84 -12.66 -31.80 8.50
C LYS A 84 -12.02 -33.16 8.83
N GLU A 85 -12.79 -34.23 8.98
CA GLU A 85 -12.26 -35.55 9.39
C GLU A 85 -11.94 -36.54 8.25
N SER A 86 -11.96 -36.15 6.96
CA SER A 86 -11.77 -37.13 5.86
C SER A 86 -10.66 -36.84 4.84
N GLU A 87 -9.69 -35.96 5.11
CA GLU A 87 -8.53 -35.79 4.21
C GLU A 87 -7.21 -35.58 4.98
N GLN A 88 -6.77 -36.62 5.69
CA GLN A 88 -5.37 -36.78 6.04
C GLN A 88 -4.84 -38.06 5.41
N GLU A 89 -4.26 -37.94 4.22
CA GLU A 89 -3.19 -38.83 3.79
C GLU A 89 -2.22 -38.11 2.84
N MET A 90 -0.93 -38.23 3.18
CA MET A 90 0.25 -38.17 2.31
C MET A 90 0.86 -36.81 1.91
N ILE A 91 1.68 -36.21 2.79
CA ILE A 91 2.96 -35.59 2.37
C ILE A 91 4.06 -35.94 3.39
N ASN A 92 5.11 -36.59 2.89
CA ASN A 92 6.38 -36.86 3.57
C ASN A 92 7.25 -35.60 3.60
N GLU A 93 7.73 -35.18 4.78
CA GLU A 93 8.91 -34.31 4.88
C GLU A 93 9.88 -34.80 5.96
N ASN A 94 11.17 -34.73 5.61
CA ASN A 94 12.35 -35.17 6.35
C ASN A 94 12.53 -34.45 7.70
N PRO A 95 13.13 -35.09 8.72
CA PRO A 95 13.28 -34.51 10.06
C PRO A 95 14.65 -33.85 10.22
N GLU A 96 14.79 -32.55 9.96
CA GLU A 96 15.98 -31.81 10.42
C GLU A 96 15.75 -30.28 10.43
N ASN A 97 15.05 -29.78 11.46
CA ASN A 97 15.31 -28.49 12.14
C ASN A 97 14.22 -28.20 13.20
N THR A 98 14.14 -29.04 14.23
CA THR A 98 13.30 -28.76 15.39
C THR A 98 14.13 -28.01 16.43
N TYR A 99 14.19 -26.67 16.32
CA TYR A 99 14.66 -25.86 17.43
C TYR A 99 13.62 -25.94 18.57
N PRO A 100 14.00 -26.36 19.79
CA PRO A 100 13.06 -26.52 20.89
C PRO A 100 12.50 -25.15 21.29
N LYS A 101 11.17 -25.02 21.25
CA LYS A 101 10.48 -23.86 21.82
C LYS A 101 10.75 -23.84 23.33
N PRO A 102 11.37 -22.78 23.89
CA PRO A 102 11.60 -22.71 25.32
C PRO A 102 10.25 -22.69 26.06
N ILE A 103 10.11 -23.60 27.02
CA ILE A 103 8.94 -23.71 27.90
C ILE A 103 9.02 -22.52 28.87
N LEU A 104 8.25 -21.47 28.59
CA LEU A 104 8.05 -20.36 29.51
C LEU A 104 6.93 -20.69 30.51
N SER A 105 7.08 -20.24 31.74
CA SER A 105 6.05 -20.32 32.79
C SER A 105 4.79 -19.55 32.37
N LEU A 106 3.60 -20.00 32.79
CA LEU A 106 2.27 -19.47 32.41
C LEU A 106 2.04 -17.97 32.72
N PHE A 107 2.96 -17.30 33.44
CA PHE A 107 2.92 -15.86 33.73
C PHE A 107 4.13 -15.10 33.15
N THR A 108 4.56 -15.44 31.94
CA THR A 108 5.58 -14.64 31.25
C THR A 108 4.89 -13.60 30.39
N TYR A 109 4.93 -12.33 30.82
CA TYR A 109 4.51 -11.20 30.00
C TYR A 109 5.55 -11.01 28.89
N VAL A 110 5.21 -11.42 27.67
CA VAL A 110 6.07 -11.26 26.49
C VAL A 110 5.69 -9.95 25.81
N GLN A 111 6.51 -8.92 26.01
CA GLN A 111 6.44 -7.69 25.23
C GLN A 111 7.44 -7.79 24.09
N PHE A 112 6.99 -7.47 22.89
CA PHE A 112 7.84 -7.36 21.71
C PHE A 112 7.49 -6.07 20.97
N ASP A 113 8.47 -5.54 20.24
CA ASP A 113 8.26 -4.35 19.42
C ASP A 113 7.31 -4.68 18.26
N ASN A 114 6.36 -3.79 18.00
CA ASN A 114 5.43 -3.88 16.87
C ASN A 114 6.15 -3.56 15.55
N LYS A 115 6.98 -4.50 15.08
CA LYS A 115 7.75 -4.40 13.84
C LYS A 115 6.94 -4.83 12.64
N GLU A 116 7.33 -4.35 11.47
CA GLU A 116 6.84 -4.88 10.19
C GLU A 116 7.14 -6.38 10.08
N CYS A 117 6.21 -7.12 9.49
CA CYS A 117 6.33 -8.55 9.25
C CYS A 117 5.74 -8.89 7.88
N LEU A 118 6.22 -9.99 7.29
CA LEU A 118 5.67 -10.55 6.07
C LEU A 118 4.69 -11.65 6.45
N GLY A 119 3.45 -11.53 5.96
CA GLY A 119 2.40 -12.51 6.16
C GLY A 119 2.66 -13.80 5.37
N ALA A 120 1.97 -14.88 5.73
CA ALA A 120 2.12 -16.19 5.08
C ALA A 120 1.75 -16.15 3.58
N THR A 121 0.90 -15.22 3.17
CA THR A 121 0.50 -14.96 1.77
C THR A 121 1.35 -13.91 1.05
N GLY A 122 2.35 -13.31 1.73
CA GLY A 122 3.22 -12.27 1.17
C GLY A 122 2.78 -10.83 1.44
N ASP A 123 1.66 -10.61 2.16
CA ASP A 123 1.20 -9.27 2.54
C ASP A 123 2.08 -8.66 3.65
N ASN A 124 2.28 -7.34 3.64
CA ASN A 124 2.98 -6.65 4.72
C ASN A 124 2.02 -6.39 5.88
N GLY A 125 2.37 -6.87 7.06
CA GLY A 125 1.62 -6.67 8.29
C GLY A 125 2.43 -6.03 9.40
N THR A 126 1.78 -5.84 10.54
CA THR A 126 2.46 -5.46 11.80
C THR A 126 2.44 -6.64 12.76
N CYS A 127 3.59 -6.98 13.32
CA CYS A 127 3.70 -8.04 14.30
C CYS A 127 3.06 -7.57 15.61
N VAL A 128 1.94 -8.18 15.99
CA VAL A 128 1.18 -7.86 17.22
C VAL A 128 0.68 -9.15 17.86
N THR A 129 0.08 -9.05 19.05
CA THR A 129 -0.59 -10.21 19.65
C THR A 129 -1.86 -10.55 18.86
N ALA A 130 -2.27 -11.83 18.86
CA ALA A 130 -3.49 -12.25 18.17
C ALA A 130 -4.75 -11.53 18.71
N ALA A 131 -4.80 -11.27 20.01
CA ALA A 131 -5.87 -10.50 20.64
C ALA A 131 -5.90 -9.05 20.16
N GLU A 132 -4.74 -8.38 20.10
CA GLU A 132 -4.63 -7.02 19.60
C GLU A 132 -5.03 -6.92 18.11
N CYS A 133 -4.64 -7.90 17.30
CA CYS A 133 -5.00 -7.97 15.89
C CYS A 133 -6.53 -7.99 15.71
N SER A 134 -7.21 -8.91 16.37
CA SER A 134 -8.67 -9.04 16.31
C SER A 134 -9.38 -7.82 16.90
N GLN A 135 -8.86 -7.24 17.99
CA GLN A 135 -9.46 -6.05 18.61
C GLN A 135 -9.40 -4.82 17.69
N LYS A 136 -8.34 -4.69 16.90
CA LYS A 136 -8.18 -3.62 15.91
C LYS A 136 -8.85 -3.93 14.57
N GLY A 137 -9.55 -5.06 14.44
CA GLY A 137 -10.25 -5.47 13.23
C GLY A 137 -9.32 -5.96 12.11
N GLY A 138 -8.09 -6.35 12.43
CA GLY A 138 -7.16 -6.95 11.48
C GLY A 138 -7.27 -8.46 11.42
N THR A 139 -6.64 -9.05 10.41
CA THR A 139 -6.61 -10.50 10.16
C THR A 139 -5.22 -11.05 10.44
N ALA A 140 -5.15 -12.12 11.23
CA ALA A 140 -3.92 -12.84 11.54
C ALA A 140 -3.40 -13.60 10.31
N ASN A 141 -2.21 -13.25 9.83
CA ASN A 141 -1.60 -13.77 8.60
C ASN A 141 -0.22 -14.38 8.88
N GLY A 142 -0.16 -15.40 9.75
CA GLY A 142 1.07 -16.12 10.06
C GLY A 142 1.75 -15.69 11.38
N PRO A 143 2.76 -16.46 11.85
CA PRO A 143 3.45 -16.20 13.12
C PRO A 143 4.57 -15.17 12.97
N CYS A 144 4.81 -14.38 14.00
CA CYS A 144 5.95 -13.47 14.11
C CYS A 144 6.50 -13.46 15.54
N ALA A 145 7.59 -12.71 15.80
CA ALA A 145 8.25 -12.63 17.11
C ALA A 145 8.51 -14.03 17.74
N ASN A 146 9.14 -14.94 16.99
CA ASN A 146 9.40 -16.33 17.41
C ASN A 146 8.15 -17.12 17.84
N GLY A 147 6.98 -16.75 17.31
CA GLY A 147 5.70 -17.41 17.59
C GLY A 147 4.93 -16.83 18.78
N TYR A 148 5.41 -15.75 19.39
CA TYR A 148 4.67 -15.03 20.43
C TYR A 148 3.65 -14.04 19.86
N GLY A 149 3.81 -13.64 18.59
CA GLY A 149 2.91 -12.74 17.88
C GLY A 149 2.34 -13.36 16.60
N THR A 150 1.38 -12.66 16.02
CA THR A 150 0.89 -12.91 14.66
C THR A 150 1.14 -11.69 13.79
N CYS A 151 1.42 -11.92 12.51
CA CYS A 151 1.51 -10.86 11.53
C CYS A 151 0.10 -10.37 11.20
N CYS A 152 -0.27 -9.19 11.71
CA CYS A 152 -1.61 -8.66 11.56
C CYS A 152 -1.71 -7.77 10.33
N VAL A 153 -2.69 -8.05 9.47
CA VAL A 153 -2.96 -7.30 8.25
C VAL A 153 -4.29 -6.58 8.40
N PHE A 154 -4.30 -5.26 8.16
CA PHE A 154 -5.52 -4.46 8.18
C PHE A 154 -6.05 -4.31 6.77
N MET A 155 -7.33 -4.64 6.57
CA MET A 155 -8.03 -4.42 5.30
C MET A 155 -9.22 -3.50 5.54
N ALA A 156 -9.41 -2.56 4.62
CA ALA A 156 -10.51 -1.62 4.63
C ALA A 156 -11.21 -1.65 3.27
N SER A 157 -12.54 -1.54 3.30
CA SER A 157 -13.36 -1.54 2.10
C SER A 157 -14.31 -0.35 2.05
N CYS A 158 -15.15 -0.28 1.03
CA CYS A 158 -15.96 0.91 0.74
C CYS A 158 -16.82 1.32 1.95
N GLY A 159 -16.86 2.62 2.25
CA GLY A 159 -17.62 3.22 3.35
C GLY A 159 -16.91 3.22 4.71
N THR A 160 -15.72 2.63 4.81
CA THR A 160 -14.96 2.58 6.07
C THR A 160 -14.06 3.80 6.28
N THR A 161 -13.67 4.00 7.54
CA THR A 161 -12.67 5.00 7.93
C THR A 161 -11.40 4.31 8.39
N ILE A 162 -10.28 4.65 7.77
CA ILE A 162 -8.96 4.10 8.06
C ILE A 162 -8.27 5.03 9.06
N ARG A 163 -7.78 4.44 10.16
CA ARG A 163 -6.97 5.12 11.19
C ARG A 163 -5.61 4.47 11.41
N ALA A 164 -5.47 3.21 11.03
CA ALA A 164 -4.24 2.46 11.23
C ALA A 164 -3.29 2.65 10.04
N ASN A 165 -2.01 2.85 10.31
CA ASN A 165 -0.97 2.79 9.29
C ASN A 165 -0.84 1.36 8.76
N GLY A 166 -0.49 1.20 7.48
CA GLY A 166 -0.36 -0.12 6.85
C GLY A 166 -1.69 -0.83 6.60
N THR A 167 -2.76 -0.07 6.29
CA THR A 167 -4.06 -0.64 5.93
C THR A 167 -4.19 -0.78 4.42
N TYR A 168 -4.56 -1.97 3.95
CA TYR A 168 -4.89 -2.25 2.56
C TYR A 168 -6.30 -1.77 2.24
N PHE A 169 -6.44 -0.94 1.22
CA PHE A 169 -7.74 -0.57 0.69
C PHE A 169 -8.11 -1.49 -0.47
N VAL A 170 -9.27 -2.15 -0.36
CA VAL A 170 -9.79 -3.08 -1.36
C VAL A 170 -11.25 -2.79 -1.66
N HIS A 171 -11.68 -3.03 -2.89
CA HIS A 171 -13.10 -2.97 -3.25
C HIS A 171 -13.89 -4.12 -2.59
N ASN A 172 -15.22 -4.00 -2.49
CA ASN A 172 -16.09 -4.95 -1.76
C ASN A 172 -16.06 -6.42 -2.24
N GLY A 173 -15.49 -6.69 -3.42
CA GLY A 173 -15.44 -8.02 -4.04
C GLY A 173 -14.05 -8.65 -4.07
N TYR A 174 -13.04 -7.98 -3.50
CA TYR A 174 -11.65 -8.44 -3.55
C TYR A 174 -11.53 -9.82 -2.87
N PRO A 175 -10.75 -10.78 -3.41
CA PRO A 175 -9.80 -10.63 -4.52
C PRO A 175 -10.38 -10.85 -5.94
N ASN A 176 -11.67 -11.10 -6.07
CA ASN A 176 -12.28 -11.32 -7.38
C ASN A 176 -12.40 -10.00 -8.16
N GLN A 177 -12.50 -10.08 -9.49
CA GLN A 177 -12.85 -8.92 -10.29
C GLN A 177 -14.22 -8.37 -9.88
N TYR A 178 -14.36 -7.05 -9.97
CA TYR A 178 -15.60 -6.34 -9.67
C TYR A 178 -16.04 -5.54 -10.87
N ASP A 179 -17.25 -5.82 -11.33
CA ASP A 179 -17.90 -5.23 -12.51
C ASP A 179 -19.14 -4.39 -12.14
N GLY A 180 -19.31 -4.10 -10.85
CA GLY A 180 -20.43 -3.32 -10.34
C GLY A 180 -20.29 -1.84 -10.66
N THR A 181 -21.43 -1.16 -10.83
CA THR A 181 -21.49 0.31 -10.97
C THR A 181 -21.62 0.97 -9.60
N GLY A 182 -20.79 1.96 -9.30
CA GLY A 182 -20.88 2.76 -8.08
C GLY A 182 -19.54 3.37 -7.66
N SER A 183 -19.55 4.15 -6.58
CA SER A 183 -18.34 4.72 -6.00
C SER A 183 -17.90 3.94 -4.77
N CYS A 184 -16.65 3.48 -4.75
CA CYS A 184 -16.01 2.92 -3.56
C CYS A 184 -15.13 3.98 -2.90
N GLN A 185 -15.55 4.50 -1.75
CA GLN A 185 -14.81 5.54 -1.02
C GLN A 185 -14.36 5.03 0.34
N VAL A 186 -13.13 5.38 0.73
CA VAL A 186 -12.63 5.28 2.11
C VAL A 186 -12.18 6.66 2.59
N THR A 187 -12.30 6.89 3.90
CA THR A 187 -11.80 8.12 4.52
C THR A 187 -10.57 7.80 5.35
N LEU A 188 -9.42 8.40 5.04
CA LEU A 188 -8.24 8.32 5.88
C LEU A 188 -8.28 9.42 6.94
N LEU A 189 -8.16 9.03 8.21
CA LEU A 189 -7.93 9.94 9.32
C LEU A 189 -6.49 9.82 9.79
N LYS A 190 -5.93 10.95 10.22
CA LYS A 190 -4.61 10.98 10.85
C LYS A 190 -4.56 9.97 12.00
N SER A 191 -3.57 9.09 11.96
CA SER A 191 -3.31 8.06 12.97
C SER A 191 -2.78 8.72 14.24
N GLU A 192 -2.00 9.80 14.08
CA GLU A 192 -1.51 10.66 15.16
C GLU A 192 -1.53 12.13 14.72
N PRO A 193 -1.64 13.11 15.65
CA PRO A 193 -1.78 14.53 15.32
C PRO A 193 -0.59 15.13 14.54
N ASP A 194 0.60 14.59 14.73
CA ASP A 194 1.87 15.02 14.12
C ASP A 194 2.09 14.44 12.71
N VAL A 195 1.26 13.48 12.28
CA VAL A 195 1.31 12.95 10.92
C VAL A 195 0.93 14.06 9.93
N CYS A 196 1.90 14.40 9.08
CA CYS A 196 1.74 15.45 8.07
C CYS A 196 1.30 14.90 6.70
N GLN A 197 1.58 13.63 6.43
CA GLN A 197 1.34 13.04 5.13
C GLN A 197 1.15 11.53 5.20
N TYR A 198 0.36 11.00 4.27
CA TYR A 198 0.26 9.58 3.97
C TYR A 198 0.94 9.25 2.65
N ARG A 199 1.63 8.12 2.64
CA ARG A 199 2.08 7.45 1.43
C ARG A 199 1.02 6.44 1.00
N LEU A 200 0.76 6.36 -0.30
CA LEU A 200 -0.10 5.35 -0.90
C LEU A 200 0.72 4.50 -1.85
N ASP A 201 0.71 3.19 -1.65
CA ASP A 201 1.38 2.21 -2.50
C ASP A 201 0.34 1.45 -3.32
N PHE A 202 0.54 1.39 -4.64
CA PHE A 202 -0.34 0.70 -5.58
C PHE A 202 0.13 -0.74 -5.79
N GLU A 203 -0.15 -1.62 -4.82
CA GLU A 203 0.30 -3.03 -4.85
C GLU A 203 -0.38 -3.83 -5.97
N GLN A 204 -1.72 -3.75 -6.04
CA GLN A 204 -2.53 -4.35 -7.08
C GLN A 204 -3.57 -3.33 -7.56
N PHE A 205 -3.23 -2.60 -8.62
CA PHE A 205 -4.10 -1.55 -9.16
C PHE A 205 -4.34 -1.77 -10.64
N SER A 206 -5.54 -2.23 -10.97
CA SER A 206 -6.04 -2.33 -12.33
C SER A 206 -7.53 -2.00 -12.33
N ILE A 207 -7.89 -0.88 -12.96
CA ILE A 207 -9.28 -0.49 -13.23
C ILE A 207 -9.45 -0.28 -14.73
N MET A 208 -10.68 -0.04 -15.20
CA MET A 208 -10.88 0.24 -16.62
C MET A 208 -9.99 1.40 -17.08
N GLY A 209 -9.30 1.19 -18.20
CA GLY A 209 -8.44 2.21 -18.80
C GLY A 209 -9.24 3.42 -19.31
N PRO A 210 -8.52 4.45 -19.80
CA PRO A 210 -9.17 5.62 -20.38
C PRO A 210 -9.92 5.28 -21.67
N GLU A 211 -10.78 6.20 -22.12
CA GLU A 211 -11.34 6.12 -23.46
C GLU A 211 -10.28 6.37 -24.56
N MET A 212 -10.54 5.92 -25.78
CA MET A 212 -9.51 5.83 -26.84
C MET A 212 -9.30 7.12 -27.66
N GLU A 213 -10.16 8.12 -27.54
CA GLU A 213 -10.15 9.34 -28.36
C GLU A 213 -9.36 10.48 -27.69
N ASN A 214 -9.64 10.78 -26.43
CA ASN A 214 -8.99 11.85 -25.67
C ASN A 214 -8.30 11.34 -24.41
N HIS A 215 -8.06 10.04 -24.30
CA HIS A 215 -7.42 9.38 -23.17
C HIS A 215 -7.91 9.81 -21.77
N MET A 216 -9.20 10.11 -21.64
CA MET A 216 -9.83 10.48 -20.38
C MET A 216 -10.32 9.24 -19.61
N CYS A 217 -10.08 9.22 -18.30
CA CYS A 217 -10.64 8.21 -17.40
C CYS A 217 -12.12 8.45 -17.15
N ASN A 218 -13.01 8.17 -18.11
CA ASN A 218 -14.45 8.49 -17.97
C ASN A 218 -15.30 7.37 -17.33
N ASN A 219 -14.85 6.13 -17.46
CA ASN A 219 -15.59 4.96 -16.94
C ASN A 219 -15.24 4.70 -15.48
N ASP A 220 -13.97 4.36 -15.23
CA ASP A 220 -13.44 4.15 -13.89
C ASP A 220 -12.40 5.22 -13.56
N GLN A 221 -12.45 5.72 -12.33
CA GLN A 221 -11.54 6.75 -11.84
C GLN A 221 -11.08 6.42 -10.43
N PHE A 222 -9.79 6.57 -10.18
CA PHE A 222 -9.25 6.67 -8.83
C PHE A 222 -8.92 8.13 -8.54
N ILE A 223 -9.48 8.64 -7.44
CA ILE A 223 -9.42 10.05 -7.06
C ILE A 223 -9.00 10.14 -5.60
N ILE A 224 -8.02 11.01 -5.32
CA ILE A 224 -7.60 11.36 -3.96
C ILE A 224 -8.07 12.79 -3.69
N SER A 225 -8.77 12.99 -2.57
CA SER A 225 -9.22 14.29 -2.10
C SER A 225 -8.69 14.59 -0.69
N GLY A 226 -8.60 15.86 -0.33
CA GLY A 226 -8.14 16.30 1.00
C GLY A 226 -6.63 16.57 1.13
N GLY A 227 -5.86 16.46 0.05
CA GLY A 227 -4.43 16.81 -0.03
C GLY A 227 -4.13 17.75 -1.20
N ASN A 228 -2.89 17.74 -1.71
CA ASN A 228 -2.58 18.36 -3.00
C ASN A 228 -3.46 17.73 -4.09
N PRO A 229 -4.00 18.51 -5.04
CA PRO A 229 -4.86 17.97 -6.09
C PRO A 229 -4.11 16.89 -6.86
N VAL A 230 -4.70 15.70 -6.89
CA VAL A 230 -4.21 14.56 -7.67
C VAL A 230 -5.15 14.43 -8.87
N PRO A 231 -4.64 14.48 -10.12
CA PRO A 231 -5.47 14.22 -11.29
C PRO A 231 -6.06 12.81 -11.22
N PRO A 232 -7.29 12.59 -11.72
CA PRO A 232 -7.85 11.25 -11.81
C PRO A 232 -6.92 10.32 -12.58
N ILE A 233 -6.68 9.12 -12.04
CA ILE A 233 -5.90 8.06 -12.70
C ILE A 233 -6.78 6.84 -12.93
N CYS A 234 -6.45 6.06 -13.96
CA CYS A 234 -7.13 4.81 -14.31
C CYS A 234 -6.19 3.84 -15.02
N GLY A 235 -6.73 2.68 -15.43
CA GLY A 235 -5.95 1.60 -16.03
C GLY A 235 -5.02 0.88 -15.05
N ASN A 236 -3.84 0.45 -15.53
CA ASN A 236 -2.89 -0.32 -14.72
C ASN A 236 -1.81 0.57 -14.11
N ASN A 237 -1.69 0.56 -12.79
CA ASN A 237 -0.74 1.39 -12.04
C ASN A 237 0.04 0.63 -10.97
N VAL A 238 0.16 -0.70 -11.10
CA VAL A 238 0.93 -1.55 -10.16
C VAL A 238 2.37 -1.06 -9.97
N GLY A 239 2.81 -1.01 -8.72
CA GLY A 239 4.17 -0.65 -8.31
C GLY A 239 4.44 0.86 -8.25
N ASN A 240 3.43 1.70 -8.50
CA ASN A 240 3.53 3.13 -8.27
C ASN A 240 3.32 3.46 -6.79
N HIS A 241 3.77 4.63 -6.35
CA HIS A 241 3.49 5.12 -5.00
C HIS A 241 3.56 6.64 -4.89
N SER A 242 2.69 7.25 -4.08
CA SER A 242 2.57 8.70 -3.89
C SER A 242 3.14 9.13 -2.53
N GLU A 243 4.09 10.08 -2.49
CA GLU A 243 4.74 10.59 -1.27
C GLU A 243 5.33 12.01 -1.49
N GLU A 244 5.50 12.77 -0.41
CA GLU A 244 6.15 14.09 -0.31
C GLU A 244 5.82 15.14 -1.38
N GLY A 245 4.56 15.61 -1.45
CA GLY A 245 4.17 16.64 -2.42
C GLY A 245 4.30 16.22 -3.89
N CYS A 246 4.52 14.93 -4.14
CA CYS A 246 4.69 14.31 -5.44
C CYS A 246 3.77 13.11 -5.55
N LEU A 247 3.20 12.90 -6.74
CA LEU A 247 2.25 11.81 -6.97
C LEU A 247 2.96 10.48 -7.23
N GLN A 248 4.23 10.56 -7.66
CA GLN A 248 5.15 9.44 -7.66
C GLN A 248 6.39 9.81 -6.87
N TYR A 249 6.81 8.95 -5.96
CA TYR A 249 8.08 9.10 -5.24
C TYR A 249 9.01 7.95 -5.63
N PHE A 250 10.31 8.06 -5.47
CA PHE A 250 11.26 6.98 -5.75
C PHE A 250 12.47 7.15 -4.85
N THR A 251 13.12 6.04 -4.51
CA THR A 251 14.31 6.04 -3.65
C THR A 251 15.39 5.16 -4.24
N GLY A 252 16.63 5.34 -3.77
CA GLY A 252 17.77 4.58 -4.26
C GLY A 252 18.55 5.31 -5.33
N VAL A 253 19.74 4.79 -5.62
CA VAL A 253 20.68 5.38 -6.57
C VAL A 253 20.29 5.14 -8.03
N ALA A 254 19.43 4.17 -8.29
CA ALA A 254 18.90 3.87 -9.62
C ALA A 254 17.50 3.24 -9.49
N GLY A 255 16.71 3.35 -10.54
CA GLY A 255 15.38 2.76 -10.62
C GLY A 255 14.69 3.07 -11.93
N GLU A 256 13.44 2.64 -12.04
CA GLU A 256 12.58 2.84 -13.21
C GLU A 256 11.38 3.71 -12.82
N ILE A 257 11.01 4.64 -13.70
CA ILE A 257 9.88 5.55 -13.55
C ILE A 257 8.96 5.33 -14.74
N LYS A 258 7.68 5.10 -14.49
CA LYS A 258 6.65 4.99 -15.51
C LYS A 258 5.59 6.04 -15.27
N SER A 259 5.04 6.67 -16.30
CA SER A 259 3.80 7.43 -16.13
C SER A 259 2.65 6.52 -15.72
N PHE A 260 1.64 7.05 -15.04
CA PHE A 260 0.40 6.31 -14.79
C PHE A 260 -0.19 5.76 -16.11
N ASN A 261 -0.73 4.55 -16.05
CA ASN A 261 -1.25 3.77 -17.17
C ASN A 261 -0.24 3.44 -18.30
N TYR A 262 1.07 3.60 -18.06
CA TYR A 262 2.07 3.19 -19.03
C TYR A 262 2.17 1.67 -19.13
N GLU A 263 1.99 1.15 -20.34
CA GLU A 263 2.33 -0.21 -20.73
C GLU A 263 2.77 -0.22 -22.20
N LEU A 264 3.72 -1.10 -22.56
CA LEU A 264 4.21 -1.19 -23.93
C LEU A 264 3.10 -1.57 -24.91
N ASN A 265 2.30 -2.60 -24.61
CA ASN A 265 1.33 -3.14 -25.56
C ASN A 265 0.05 -2.30 -25.67
N MET A 266 -0.57 -2.03 -24.51
CA MET A 266 -1.95 -1.54 -24.40
C MET A 266 -2.05 -0.22 -23.64
N GLY A 267 -0.92 0.31 -23.14
CA GLY A 267 -0.91 1.55 -22.37
C GLY A 267 -1.23 2.74 -23.25
N LEU A 268 -1.90 3.71 -22.64
CA LEU A 268 -2.23 5.01 -23.21
C LEU A 268 -1.80 6.08 -22.21
N GLN A 269 -1.19 7.14 -22.72
CA GLN A 269 -0.97 8.36 -21.96
C GLN A 269 -2.30 8.87 -21.43
N LEU A 270 -2.40 9.13 -20.13
CA LEU A 270 -3.60 9.75 -19.58
C LEU A 270 -3.61 11.26 -19.88
N SER A 271 -4.79 11.78 -20.24
CA SER A 271 -5.01 13.22 -20.44
C SER A 271 -5.27 13.96 -19.13
N ASN A 272 -5.15 15.29 -19.15
CA ASN A 272 -5.37 16.20 -18.02
C ASN A 272 -4.53 15.86 -16.79
N GLN A 273 -3.30 15.39 -17.01
CA GLN A 273 -2.38 15.07 -15.92
C GLN A 273 -1.54 16.30 -15.62
N ASP A 274 -1.45 16.67 -14.35
CA ASP A 274 -0.47 17.63 -13.86
C ASP A 274 0.01 17.14 -12.50
N TYR A 275 1.15 16.43 -12.51
CA TYR A 275 1.73 15.92 -11.29
C TYR A 275 3.24 15.92 -11.35
N SER A 276 3.83 15.92 -10.15
CA SER A 276 5.27 15.82 -10.01
C SER A 276 5.73 14.44 -9.57
N ILE A 277 6.92 14.08 -10.02
CA ILE A 277 7.61 12.83 -9.73
C ILE A 277 8.88 13.16 -8.98
N CYS A 278 9.09 12.55 -7.83
CA CYS A 278 10.20 12.88 -6.94
C CYS A 278 11.10 11.69 -6.71
N ILE A 279 12.39 11.96 -6.67
CA ILE A 279 13.42 10.94 -6.43
C ILE A 279 14.26 11.44 -5.27
N ARG A 280 14.26 10.70 -4.16
CA ARG A 280 15.03 11.05 -2.98
C ARG A 280 16.51 11.15 -3.34
N THR A 281 17.09 12.33 -3.14
CA THR A 281 18.52 12.53 -3.36
C THR A 281 19.33 11.73 -2.34
N GLU A 282 20.11 10.77 -2.81
CA GLU A 282 20.97 9.96 -1.94
C GLU A 282 22.21 10.75 -1.50
N ARG A 283 22.78 10.40 -0.35
CA ARG A 283 23.98 11.06 0.18
C ARG A 283 25.13 10.95 -0.82
N ASN A 284 25.84 12.07 -1.04
CA ASN A 284 26.95 12.21 -1.99
C ASN A 284 26.56 12.11 -3.48
N PHE A 285 25.28 12.26 -3.82
CA PHE A 285 24.84 12.39 -5.20
C PHE A 285 24.45 13.85 -5.51
N CYS A 286 24.89 14.34 -6.67
CA CYS A 286 24.74 15.76 -7.07
C CYS A 286 24.06 15.95 -8.43
N GLY A 287 23.92 14.87 -9.21
CA GLY A 287 23.17 14.89 -10.46
C GLY A 287 22.39 13.61 -10.64
N ILE A 288 21.61 13.56 -11.71
CA ILE A 288 20.81 12.41 -12.09
C ILE A 288 20.78 12.31 -13.60
N GLN A 289 20.91 11.10 -14.11
CA GLN A 289 20.77 10.79 -15.53
C GLN A 289 19.48 10.02 -15.75
N TYR A 290 18.83 10.28 -16.88
CA TYR A 290 17.65 9.56 -17.34
C TYR A 290 17.90 8.96 -18.73
N THR A 291 17.50 7.71 -18.90
CA THR A 291 17.46 7.02 -20.20
C THR A 291 16.08 6.43 -20.40
N GLN A 292 15.58 6.44 -21.64
CA GLN A 292 14.36 5.71 -21.94
C GLN A 292 14.54 4.20 -21.69
N CYS A 293 13.50 3.54 -21.22
CA CYS A 293 13.50 2.09 -21.07
C CYS A 293 13.65 1.40 -22.43
N SER A 294 14.15 0.16 -22.42
CA SER A 294 14.16 -0.68 -23.62
C SER A 294 12.73 -1.05 -24.02
N ASP A 295 12.43 -0.95 -25.32
CA ASP A 295 11.22 -1.50 -25.90
C ASP A 295 11.59 -2.77 -26.67
N THR A 296 11.09 -3.91 -26.21
CA THR A 296 11.32 -5.21 -26.86
C THR A 296 10.10 -5.70 -27.63
N VAL A 297 8.99 -4.96 -27.59
CA VAL A 297 7.72 -5.35 -28.21
C VAL A 297 7.62 -4.75 -29.61
N HIS A 298 7.96 -3.48 -29.74
CA HIS A 298 7.77 -2.75 -30.99
C HIS A 298 9.08 -2.66 -31.78
N ASN A 299 8.96 -2.60 -33.11
CA ASN A 299 10.10 -2.38 -34.02
C ASN A 299 10.77 -1.01 -33.82
N ARG A 300 10.11 -0.08 -33.12
CA ARG A 300 10.61 1.23 -32.74
C ARG A 300 10.30 1.45 -31.28
N THR A 301 11.19 2.13 -30.58
CA THR A 301 10.98 2.46 -29.17
C THR A 301 9.76 3.36 -28.97
N GLN A 302 8.74 2.85 -28.27
CA GLN A 302 7.58 3.62 -27.82
C GLN A 302 7.61 3.87 -26.30
N SER A 303 8.79 3.71 -25.69
CA SER A 303 8.97 3.90 -24.24
C SER A 303 9.02 5.36 -23.80
N PHE A 304 8.99 6.30 -24.73
CA PHE A 304 8.79 7.72 -24.47
C PHE A 304 8.01 8.32 -25.63
N THR A 305 6.70 8.51 -25.46
CA THR A 305 5.79 9.02 -26.49
C THR A 305 4.79 9.95 -25.84
N LEU A 306 5.05 11.25 -25.95
CA LEU A 306 4.25 12.30 -25.31
C LEU A 306 3.45 13.13 -26.30
N SER A 307 3.95 13.35 -27.50
CA SER A 307 3.30 14.24 -28.47
C SER A 307 3.56 13.77 -29.90
N GLY A 308 2.67 14.16 -30.81
CA GLY A 308 2.63 13.79 -32.22
C GLY A 308 1.94 12.45 -32.47
N ASP A 309 1.90 12.06 -33.75
CA ASP A 309 1.37 10.77 -34.18
C ASP A 309 2.46 9.70 -34.15
N THR A 310 2.52 8.97 -33.03
CA THR A 310 3.58 7.98 -32.76
C THR A 310 3.32 6.61 -33.41
N ASN A 311 2.27 6.51 -34.25
CA ASN A 311 2.24 5.48 -35.30
C ASN A 311 3.37 5.67 -36.32
N ASN A 312 3.85 6.90 -36.46
CA ASN A 312 5.00 7.28 -37.27
C ASN A 312 6.20 7.62 -36.38
N GLN A 313 7.38 7.78 -36.99
CA GLN A 313 8.55 8.24 -36.25
C GLN A 313 8.40 9.72 -35.92
N VAL A 314 8.32 10.05 -34.63
CA VAL A 314 8.23 11.43 -34.14
C VAL A 314 9.56 11.81 -33.47
N PRO A 315 10.17 12.95 -33.83
CA PRO A 315 11.40 13.40 -33.19
C PRO A 315 11.17 13.79 -31.73
N ALA A 316 12.26 13.89 -30.97
CA ALA A 316 12.30 14.63 -29.72
C ALA A 316 12.08 16.12 -30.03
N MET A 317 11.30 16.76 -29.17
CA MET A 317 11.02 18.19 -29.21
C MET A 317 11.31 18.79 -27.84
N VAL A 318 11.67 20.07 -27.80
CA VAL A 318 12.17 20.70 -26.56
C VAL A 318 11.76 22.16 -26.43
N GLY A 319 11.65 22.62 -25.18
CA GLY A 319 11.39 24.02 -24.84
C GLY A 319 9.91 24.43 -24.86
N SER A 320 9.64 25.70 -24.56
CA SER A 320 8.28 26.23 -24.35
C SER A 320 7.82 27.23 -25.41
N THR A 321 8.75 27.98 -26.03
CA THR A 321 8.47 28.96 -27.09
C THR A 321 9.69 29.16 -28.01
N GLY A 322 9.47 29.61 -29.26
CA GLY A 322 10.54 30.14 -30.12
C GLY A 322 11.11 29.22 -31.23
N SER A 323 10.50 28.06 -31.49
CA SER A 323 10.86 27.13 -32.59
C SER A 323 9.63 26.39 -33.09
N ALA A 324 9.64 25.76 -34.28
CA ALA A 324 8.52 24.96 -34.77
C ALA A 324 8.27 23.66 -33.96
N ASN A 325 9.22 23.31 -33.07
CA ASN A 325 9.27 22.03 -32.35
C ASN A 325 9.33 22.27 -30.82
N PHE A 326 8.38 23.02 -30.26
CA PHE A 326 8.26 23.26 -28.82
C PHE A 326 7.19 22.35 -28.18
N CYS A 327 7.24 22.25 -26.86
CA CYS A 327 6.36 21.42 -26.07
C CYS A 327 5.28 22.25 -25.37
N GLN A 328 4.12 22.37 -26.02
CA GLN A 328 2.99 23.20 -25.57
C GLN A 328 1.82 22.42 -24.99
N ALA A 329 1.46 21.28 -25.58
CA ALA A 329 0.42 20.38 -25.09
C ALA A 329 1.02 19.48 -24.01
N ASP A 330 1.60 18.36 -24.42
CA ASP A 330 2.10 17.36 -23.49
C ASP A 330 3.61 17.42 -23.35
N TYR A 331 4.11 17.34 -22.11
CA TYR A 331 5.53 17.41 -21.85
C TYR A 331 5.95 16.90 -20.49
N LEU A 332 7.22 16.49 -20.43
CA LEU A 332 7.94 16.23 -19.21
C LEU A 332 8.90 17.37 -18.94
N ILE A 333 8.79 17.97 -17.75
CA ILE A 333 9.75 18.94 -17.25
C ILE A 333 10.85 18.21 -16.49
N ILE A 334 12.09 18.43 -16.94
CA ILE A 334 13.31 18.03 -16.22
C ILE A 334 14.18 19.29 -16.11
N PRO A 335 14.31 19.89 -14.91
CA PRO A 335 15.00 21.16 -14.77
C PRO A 335 16.43 21.12 -15.27
N MET A 336 16.80 22.08 -16.11
CA MET A 336 18.13 22.18 -16.71
C MET A 336 18.63 20.87 -17.34
N ALA A 337 17.77 20.15 -18.06
CA ALA A 337 18.13 18.92 -18.75
C ALA A 337 19.14 19.19 -19.88
N SER A 338 20.17 18.34 -19.99
CA SER A 338 21.18 18.41 -21.04
C SER A 338 21.59 17.01 -21.51
N ASN A 339 21.95 16.87 -22.78
CA ASN A 339 22.45 15.62 -23.32
C ASN A 339 23.83 15.26 -22.73
N VAL A 340 23.98 14.02 -22.25
CA VAL A 340 25.27 13.52 -21.75
C VAL A 340 26.29 13.49 -22.88
N GLY A 341 27.52 13.91 -22.61
CA GLY A 341 28.59 13.96 -23.60
C GLY A 341 28.64 15.24 -24.45
N ARG A 342 27.66 16.16 -24.32
CA ARG A 342 27.71 17.46 -24.98
C ARG A 342 28.30 18.54 -24.04
N PRO A 343 29.39 19.22 -24.42
CA PRO A 343 29.88 20.37 -23.67
C PRO A 343 28.91 21.56 -23.83
N VAL A 344 28.47 22.14 -22.71
CA VAL A 344 27.65 23.35 -22.64
C VAL A 344 28.42 24.51 -23.26
N THR A 345 28.22 24.77 -24.55
CA THR A 345 28.91 25.82 -25.31
C THR A 345 27.88 26.71 -26.01
N GLY A 346 27.31 27.67 -25.26
CA GLY A 346 26.39 28.68 -25.80
C GLY A 346 25.20 29.00 -24.88
N PRO A 347 24.34 29.98 -25.25
CA PRO A 347 23.28 30.51 -24.38
C PRO A 347 22.06 29.59 -24.16
N SER A 348 22.02 28.41 -24.78
CA SER A 348 20.97 27.41 -24.55
C SER A 348 21.56 26.01 -24.63
N ALA A 349 22.20 25.58 -23.54
CA ALA A 349 22.75 24.24 -23.42
C ALA A 349 21.89 23.30 -22.57
N ASN A 350 20.86 23.85 -21.93
CA ASN A 350 19.90 23.10 -21.15
C ASN A 350 18.49 23.45 -21.61
N VAL A 351 17.57 22.50 -21.49
CA VAL A 351 16.15 22.66 -21.75
C VAL A 351 15.37 22.25 -20.51
N ASP A 352 14.18 22.81 -20.32
CA ASP A 352 13.32 22.41 -19.21
C ASP A 352 12.19 21.48 -19.65
N ARG A 353 11.59 21.69 -20.83
CA ARG A 353 10.50 20.86 -21.36
C ARG A 353 11.00 19.92 -22.45
N ILE A 354 10.59 18.67 -22.39
CA ILE A 354 10.89 17.61 -23.37
C ILE A 354 9.58 16.90 -23.74
N CYS A 355 9.35 16.68 -25.03
CA CYS A 355 8.17 16.02 -25.57
C CYS A 355 8.48 15.33 -26.91
N GLY A 356 7.45 14.83 -27.60
CA GLY A 356 7.59 14.10 -28.87
C GLY A 356 7.67 12.58 -28.68
N GLY A 357 8.27 11.88 -29.63
CA GLY A 357 8.29 10.41 -29.69
C GLY A 357 9.56 9.74 -29.20
N ILE A 358 10.50 10.50 -28.63
CA ILE A 358 11.75 9.95 -28.09
C ILE A 358 12.38 10.88 -27.06
N LEU A 359 13.18 10.34 -26.14
CA LEU A 359 13.85 11.14 -25.12
C LEU A 359 15.12 11.81 -25.65
N SER A 360 15.13 13.14 -25.72
CA SER A 360 16.35 13.93 -25.91
C SER A 360 16.22 15.37 -25.41
N ALA A 361 17.33 15.97 -25.00
CA ALA A 361 17.42 17.41 -24.71
C ALA A 361 17.76 18.26 -25.95
N ASP A 362 17.65 17.69 -27.15
CA ASP A 362 17.81 18.36 -28.44
C ASP A 362 16.72 17.86 -29.41
N VAL A 363 16.45 18.61 -30.49
CA VAL A 363 15.55 18.13 -31.55
C VAL A 363 16.27 17.07 -32.38
N THR A 364 15.86 15.81 -32.26
CA THR A 364 16.53 14.68 -32.93
C THR A 364 15.60 13.48 -33.11
N LEU A 365 15.98 12.56 -34.00
CA LEU A 365 15.32 11.27 -34.20
C LEU A 365 16.00 10.11 -33.44
N THR A 366 17.07 10.41 -32.71
CA THR A 366 17.88 9.42 -31.97
C THR A 366 17.75 9.64 -30.46
N PRO A 367 17.53 8.58 -29.68
CA PRO A 367 17.44 8.73 -28.23
C PRO A 367 18.80 9.10 -27.64
N THR A 368 18.77 9.87 -26.56
CA THR A 368 19.98 10.27 -25.83
C THR A 368 19.77 10.16 -24.34
N THR A 369 20.83 9.81 -23.60
CA THR A 369 20.84 9.98 -22.15
C THR A 369 20.86 11.47 -21.81
N ILE A 370 19.92 11.91 -20.98
CA ILE A 370 19.88 13.29 -20.48
C ILE A 370 20.31 13.34 -19.02
N ARG A 371 20.80 14.49 -18.58
CA ARG A 371 21.26 14.74 -17.22
C ARG A 371 20.67 16.03 -16.68
N SER A 372 20.33 16.02 -15.39
CA SER A 372 20.08 17.21 -14.58
C SER A 372 21.00 17.21 -13.35
N ASN A 373 21.45 18.40 -12.94
CA ASN A 373 22.19 18.60 -11.69
C ASN A 373 21.38 19.46 -10.69
N VAL A 374 20.07 19.64 -10.96
CA VAL A 374 19.18 20.43 -10.10
C VAL A 374 18.63 19.53 -9.01
N LYS A 375 18.82 19.94 -7.75
CA LYS A 375 18.27 19.27 -6.57
C LYS A 375 17.17 20.13 -5.93
N PRO A 376 16.13 19.53 -5.31
CA PRO A 376 15.84 18.08 -5.27
C PRO A 376 15.54 17.52 -6.67
N PHE A 377 15.80 16.22 -6.88
CA PHE A 377 15.50 15.57 -8.16
C PHE A 377 13.99 15.41 -8.30
N ARG A 378 13.39 16.28 -9.12
CA ARG A 378 11.95 16.36 -9.35
C ARG A 378 11.68 16.55 -10.84
N LEU A 379 10.71 15.81 -11.35
CA LEU A 379 10.15 15.97 -12.67
C LEU A 379 8.70 16.44 -12.54
N TRP A 380 8.17 17.08 -13.58
CA TRP A 380 6.75 17.42 -13.68
C TRP A 380 6.22 16.91 -14.99
N PHE A 381 5.19 16.08 -14.91
CA PHE A 381 4.50 15.57 -16.09
C PHE A 381 3.22 16.36 -16.28
N HIS A 382 3.04 16.87 -17.49
CA HIS A 382 1.88 17.65 -17.89
C HIS A 382 1.31 17.08 -19.18
N THR A 383 0.00 16.86 -19.18
CA THR A 383 -0.80 16.57 -20.39
C THR A 383 -2.02 17.45 -20.42
N ASP A 384 -2.41 17.88 -21.62
CA ASP A 384 -3.63 18.65 -21.79
C ASP A 384 -4.86 17.72 -21.99
N SER A 385 -5.98 18.28 -22.42
CA SER A 385 -7.22 17.51 -22.61
C SER A 385 -7.38 16.91 -24.01
N ALA A 386 -6.48 17.24 -24.96
CA ALA A 386 -6.71 17.10 -26.38
C ALA A 386 -5.64 16.21 -27.03
N GLU A 387 -5.95 14.94 -27.20
CA GLU A 387 -5.05 13.99 -27.88
C GLU A 387 -5.37 13.96 -29.38
N ALA A 388 -6.63 13.70 -29.75
CA ALA A 388 -7.04 13.75 -31.15
C ALA A 388 -7.19 15.19 -31.70
N PRO A 389 -6.84 15.45 -32.98
CA PRO A 389 -6.36 14.50 -33.99
C PRO A 389 -4.83 14.44 -34.14
N THR A 390 -4.06 15.24 -33.41
CA THR A 390 -2.62 15.46 -33.63
C THR A 390 -1.71 14.55 -32.80
N ASP A 391 -2.13 14.25 -31.58
CA ASP A 391 -1.41 13.48 -30.59
C ASP A 391 -2.06 12.09 -30.52
N ARG A 392 -1.45 11.14 -31.23
CA ARG A 392 -2.03 9.80 -31.46
C ARG A 392 -1.07 8.72 -31.01
N SER A 393 -1.63 7.69 -30.37
CA SER A 393 -0.90 6.49 -29.96
C SER A 393 0.18 6.75 -28.91
N ASN A 394 0.13 7.90 -28.23
CA ASN A 394 1.03 8.22 -27.13
C ASN A 394 0.76 7.29 -25.95
N ARG A 395 1.83 6.71 -25.39
CA ARG A 395 1.77 5.74 -24.29
C ARG A 395 2.23 6.34 -22.97
N GLY A 396 2.74 7.57 -23.00
CA GLY A 396 3.42 8.20 -21.88
C GLY A 396 4.91 7.84 -21.90
N PHE A 397 5.50 7.56 -20.74
CA PHE A 397 6.93 7.30 -20.66
C PHE A 397 7.32 6.22 -19.65
N CYS A 398 8.45 5.58 -19.94
CA CYS A 398 9.25 4.77 -19.05
C CYS A 398 10.70 5.24 -19.12
N LEU A 399 11.24 5.64 -17.97
CA LEU A 399 12.60 6.14 -17.82
C LEU A 399 13.35 5.32 -16.76
N ASN A 400 14.55 4.86 -17.08
CA ASN A 400 15.53 4.47 -16.09
C ASN A 400 16.27 5.70 -15.59
N TYR A 401 16.42 5.83 -14.28
CA TYR A 401 17.25 6.87 -13.68
C TYR A 401 18.47 6.27 -12.98
N VAL A 402 19.57 7.02 -13.00
CA VAL A 402 20.78 6.72 -12.22
C VAL A 402 21.34 8.02 -11.65
N GLN A 403 21.34 8.14 -10.33
CA GLN A 403 21.96 9.25 -9.62
C GLN A 403 23.47 9.25 -9.88
N GLN A 404 24.02 10.43 -10.08
CA GLN A 404 25.44 10.67 -10.34
C GLN A 404 26.14 11.19 -9.08
N PRO A 405 27.25 10.57 -8.65
CA PRO A 405 27.97 11.01 -7.48
C PRO A 405 28.49 12.42 -7.68
N CYS A 406 28.60 13.17 -6.58
CA CYS A 406 29.24 14.47 -6.58
C CYS A 406 30.70 14.33 -7.03
N THR A 407 31.07 14.97 -8.13
CA THR A 407 32.48 15.13 -8.48
C THR A 407 33.07 16.27 -7.65
N THR A 408 34.40 16.30 -7.47
CA THR A 408 35.11 17.32 -6.68
C THR A 408 34.89 18.76 -7.14
N ASN A 409 34.27 18.97 -8.32
CA ASN A 409 33.89 20.28 -8.86
C ASN A 409 32.41 20.67 -8.62
N LEU A 410 31.56 19.76 -8.12
CA LEU A 410 30.11 19.95 -7.94
C LEU A 410 29.68 20.00 -6.46
N SER A 411 30.60 19.92 -5.50
CA SER A 411 30.31 20.03 -4.06
C SER A 411 30.13 21.46 -3.54
N LYS A 412 30.19 22.47 -4.43
CA LYS A 412 29.98 23.89 -4.08
C LYS A 412 28.93 24.50 -4.99
N ARG A 413 27.64 24.31 -4.66
CA ARG A 413 26.57 25.26 -4.95
C ARG A 413 25.32 24.89 -4.19
#